data_AF-A0A929DIR3-F1
#
_entry.id   AF-A0A929DIR3-F1
#
_cell.length_a   1.000
_cell.length_b   1.000
_cell.length_c   1.000
_cell.angle_alpha   90.00
_cell.angle_beta   90.00
_cell.angle_gamma   90.00
#
_symmetry.space_group_name_H-M   'P 1'
#
loop_
_entity.id
_entity.type
_entity.pdbx_description
1 polymer ?
#
loop_
_entity_poly.entity_id
_entity_poly.type
_entity_poly.pdbx_seq_one_letter_code
_entity_poly.pdbx_strand_id
1 'polypeptide(L)'
;MIEKEKINTVWLSQNIRMKMKPGQKEWNEAVAEQYFSIENPAFIWKVKMNMSPFIKISGRDKFIDGKGEMLIKMFSLLNVVNEKGEKMDEGTLQRFLAEIVWFPSAALSQYIRWEAIDSLSAKATMNYKGTTGSGIFYFNEQGDFIKFSALRYKGNEADAQRYEWIVTVKEHSIKNGIKIPTKIEVTWMLENGNWTWLDLEITDIRYNASIEIN
;
A
#
# COMPACT_ATOMS: atom_id res chain seq x y z
N MET A 1 -19.09 24.66 10.61
CA MET A 1 -17.95 23.87 10.10
C MET A 1 -18.21 23.59 8.64
N ILE A 2 -17.27 23.89 7.74
CA ILE A 2 -17.43 23.57 6.31
C ILE A 2 -17.34 22.05 6.20
N GLU A 3 -18.44 21.41 5.83
CA GLU A 3 -18.50 19.97 5.57
C GLU A 3 -17.59 19.70 4.36
N LYS A 4 -16.38 19.17 4.62
CA LYS A 4 -15.48 18.75 3.54
C LYS A 4 -16.16 17.58 2.83
N GLU A 5 -16.21 17.65 1.50
CA GLU A 5 -16.78 16.60 0.67
C GLU A 5 -16.16 15.24 1.00
N LYS A 6 -17.01 14.19 1.09
CA LYS A 6 -16.56 12.82 1.34
C LYS A 6 -15.59 12.39 0.24
N ILE A 7 -14.40 11.90 0.62
CA ILE A 7 -13.45 11.33 -0.33
C ILE A 7 -13.98 9.97 -0.77
N ASN A 8 -14.22 9.81 -2.07
CA ASN A 8 -14.68 8.57 -2.69
C ASN A 8 -13.62 7.96 -3.60
N THR A 9 -12.85 8.80 -4.29
CA THR A 9 -11.72 8.38 -5.13
C THR A 9 -10.45 9.13 -4.80
N VAL A 10 -9.31 8.47 -4.99
CA VAL A 10 -7.99 9.05 -4.78
C VAL A 10 -7.09 8.69 -5.94
N TRP A 11 -6.31 9.65 -6.41
CA TRP A 11 -5.18 9.40 -7.29
C TRP A 11 -3.88 9.86 -6.62
N LEU A 12 -2.82 9.06 -6.76
CA LEU A 12 -1.48 9.34 -6.26
C LEU A 12 -0.45 9.26 -7.38
N SER A 13 0.55 10.14 -7.32
CA SER A 13 1.82 9.99 -8.02
C SER A 13 2.94 9.75 -7.01
N GLN A 14 3.85 8.83 -7.33
CA GLN A 14 4.84 8.31 -6.41
C GLN A 14 6.22 8.25 -7.06
N ASN A 15 7.24 8.70 -6.32
CA ASN A 15 8.63 8.35 -6.57
C ASN A 15 8.99 7.17 -5.66
N ILE A 16 9.64 6.15 -6.22
CA ILE A 16 9.88 4.90 -5.52
C ILE A 16 11.32 4.47 -5.70
N ARG A 17 11.93 4.04 -4.61
CA ARG A 17 13.16 3.24 -4.61
C ARG A 17 12.82 1.84 -4.14
N MET A 18 13.21 0.83 -4.92
CA MET A 18 12.95 -0.57 -4.58
C MET A 18 14.16 -1.49 -4.66
N LYS A 19 14.24 -2.42 -3.70
CA LYS A 19 15.15 -3.57 -3.71
C LYS A 19 14.34 -4.82 -4.06
N MET A 20 14.86 -5.62 -4.96
CA MET A 20 14.14 -6.78 -5.50
C MET A 20 14.37 -8.06 -4.68
N LYS A 21 15.41 -8.07 -3.84
CA LYS A 21 15.74 -9.21 -2.97
C LYS A 21 16.41 -8.78 -1.67
N PRO A 22 16.32 -9.60 -0.60
CA PRO A 22 17.12 -9.41 0.61
C PRO A 22 18.62 -9.30 0.31
N GLY A 23 19.32 -8.47 1.07
CA GLY A 23 20.77 -8.24 0.92
C GLY A 23 21.18 -7.39 -0.28
N GLN A 24 20.25 -6.98 -1.16
CA GLN A 24 20.56 -6.04 -2.24
C GLN A 24 20.99 -4.68 -1.67
N LYS A 25 22.13 -4.17 -2.13
CA LYS A 25 22.68 -2.88 -1.69
C LYS A 25 22.09 -1.71 -2.48
N GLU A 26 22.17 -1.79 -3.81
CA GLU A 26 21.70 -0.75 -4.71
C GLU A 26 20.18 -0.69 -4.79
N TRP A 27 19.63 0.52 -4.96
CA TRP A 27 18.21 0.75 -5.17
C TRP A 27 17.90 0.84 -6.66
N ASN A 28 16.74 0.34 -7.08
CA ASN A 28 16.19 0.64 -8.40
C ASN A 28 15.16 1.76 -8.26
N GLU A 29 15.23 2.75 -9.14
CA GLU A 29 14.29 3.86 -9.16
C GLU A 29 13.11 3.57 -10.08
N ALA A 30 11.93 3.92 -9.60
CA ALA A 30 10.68 3.74 -10.30
C ALA A 30 9.73 4.91 -10.03
N VAL A 31 8.81 5.12 -10.96
CA VAL A 31 7.67 6.02 -10.77
C VAL A 31 6.39 5.20 -10.81
N ALA A 32 5.42 5.56 -9.99
CA ALA A 32 4.14 4.89 -9.97
C ALA A 32 2.97 5.86 -9.87
N GLU A 33 1.84 5.40 -10.42
CA GLU A 33 0.54 6.01 -10.22
C GLU A 33 -0.36 5.02 -9.49
N GLN A 34 -1.19 5.52 -8.58
CA GLN A 34 -2.15 4.70 -7.87
C GLN A 34 -3.52 5.34 -7.88
N TYR A 35 -4.54 4.53 -8.11
CA TYR A 35 -5.94 4.94 -8.11
C TYR A 35 -6.66 4.14 -7.04
N PHE A 36 -7.49 4.78 -6.24
CA PHE A 36 -8.32 4.16 -5.21
C PHE A 36 -9.79 4.48 -5.42
N SER A 37 -10.63 3.52 -5.04
CA SER A 37 -12.04 3.69 -4.73
C SER A 37 -12.25 3.29 -3.28
N ILE A 38 -13.03 4.08 -2.53
CA ILE A 38 -13.22 3.90 -1.09
C ILE A 38 -14.56 3.21 -0.80
N GLU A 39 -15.66 3.67 -1.39
CA GLU A 39 -16.99 3.08 -1.12
C GLU A 39 -17.05 1.59 -1.47
N ASN A 40 -16.53 1.26 -2.65
CA ASN A 40 -16.17 -0.10 -3.01
C ASN A 40 -14.65 -0.19 -2.94
N PRO A 41 -14.06 -0.70 -1.84
CA PRO A 41 -12.63 -0.66 -1.60
C PRO A 41 -11.89 -1.36 -2.71
N ALA A 42 -11.11 -0.58 -3.46
CA ALA A 42 -10.34 -1.05 -4.59
C ALA A 42 -9.12 -0.16 -4.80
N PHE A 43 -8.07 -0.73 -5.39
CA PHE A 43 -7.00 0.07 -5.96
C PHE A 43 -6.43 -0.53 -7.24
N ILE A 44 -5.84 0.32 -8.07
CA ILE A 44 -4.97 -0.05 -9.17
C ILE A 44 -3.68 0.74 -9.03
N TRP A 45 -2.57 0.05 -8.85
CA TRP A 45 -1.23 0.61 -8.78
C TRP A 45 -0.48 0.22 -10.05
N LYS A 46 0.11 1.20 -10.73
CA LYS A 46 0.90 1.01 -11.96
C LYS A 46 2.29 1.57 -11.74
N VAL A 47 3.31 0.75 -11.96
CA VAL A 47 4.71 1.17 -11.78
C VAL A 47 5.47 1.02 -13.09
N LYS A 48 6.41 1.95 -13.31
CA LYS A 48 7.39 1.90 -14.39
C LYS A 48 8.77 2.05 -13.79
N MET A 49 9.66 1.12 -14.11
CA MET A 49 11.04 1.08 -13.64
C MET A 49 11.98 0.90 -14.82
N ASN A 50 13.05 1.69 -14.85
CA ASN A 50 14.12 1.55 -15.83
C ASN A 50 15.35 0.99 -15.11
N MET A 51 15.63 -0.30 -15.26
CA MET A 51 16.81 -0.91 -14.63
C MET A 51 18.10 -0.58 -15.39
N SER A 52 17.99 -0.40 -16.70
CA SER A 52 19.07 0.06 -17.59
C SER A 52 18.45 0.79 -18.79
N PRO A 53 19.24 1.49 -19.63
CA PRO A 53 18.73 2.13 -20.84
C PRO A 53 17.94 1.18 -21.77
N PHE A 54 18.20 -0.13 -21.66
CA PHE A 54 17.59 -1.15 -22.51
C PHE A 54 16.45 -1.91 -21.81
N ILE A 55 16.48 -2.05 -20.48
CA ILE A 55 15.52 -2.88 -19.73
C ILE A 55 14.45 -2.01 -19.07
N LYS A 56 13.24 -2.07 -19.64
CA LYS A 56 12.03 -1.43 -19.10
C LYS A 56 11.14 -2.46 -18.43
N ILE A 57 10.77 -2.21 -17.18
CA ILE A 57 9.83 -3.02 -16.42
C ILE A 57 8.57 -2.20 -16.17
N SER A 58 7.42 -2.82 -16.37
CA SER A 58 6.13 -2.28 -15.99
C SER A 58 5.43 -3.27 -15.06
N GLY A 59 4.85 -2.76 -14.00
CA GLY A 59 4.11 -3.56 -13.04
C GLY A 59 2.70 -3.02 -12.86
N ARG A 60 1.77 -3.91 -12.54
CA ARG A 60 0.45 -3.58 -12.03
C ARG A 60 0.17 -4.43 -10.81
N ASP A 61 -0.27 -3.80 -9.73
CA ASP A 61 -0.92 -4.47 -8.62
C ASP A 61 -2.35 -3.93 -8.53
N LYS A 62 -3.32 -4.76 -8.19
CA LYS A 62 -4.70 -4.33 -8.00
C LYS A 62 -5.40 -5.11 -6.90
N PHE A 63 -6.31 -4.42 -6.23
CA PHE A 63 -7.31 -4.99 -5.34
C PHE A 63 -8.69 -4.64 -5.89
N ILE A 64 -9.48 -5.64 -6.30
CA ILE A 64 -10.85 -5.44 -6.78
C ILE A 64 -11.70 -6.59 -6.25
N ASP A 65 -12.87 -6.27 -5.71
CA ASP A 65 -13.84 -7.25 -5.23
C ASP A 65 -13.29 -8.26 -4.20
N GLY A 66 -12.39 -7.80 -3.32
CA GLY A 66 -11.74 -8.65 -2.32
C GLY A 66 -10.56 -9.44 -2.87
N LYS A 67 -10.21 -9.31 -4.16
CA LYS A 67 -9.19 -10.11 -4.83
C LYS A 67 -7.96 -9.29 -5.20
N GLY A 68 -6.79 -9.84 -4.87
CA GLY A 68 -5.48 -9.32 -5.21
C GLY A 68 -4.97 -9.91 -6.52
N GLU A 69 -4.33 -9.10 -7.34
CA GLU A 69 -3.63 -9.58 -8.55
C GLU A 69 -2.41 -8.72 -8.83
N MET A 70 -1.24 -9.36 -8.79
CA MET A 70 0.03 -8.75 -9.16
C MET A 70 0.47 -9.25 -10.53
N LEU A 71 0.80 -8.32 -11.41
CA LEU A 71 1.31 -8.56 -12.76
C LEU A 71 2.57 -7.73 -13.00
N ILE A 72 3.70 -8.37 -13.25
CA ILE A 72 4.94 -7.69 -13.63
C ILE A 72 5.32 -8.13 -15.04
N LYS A 73 5.58 -7.17 -15.92
CA LYS A 73 6.01 -7.36 -17.31
C LYS A 73 7.39 -6.78 -17.56
N MET A 74 8.24 -7.53 -18.23
CA MET A 74 9.53 -7.07 -18.76
C MET A 74 9.40 -6.79 -20.26
N PHE A 75 9.98 -5.67 -20.73
CA PHE A 75 9.82 -5.17 -22.10
C PHE A 75 8.36 -4.98 -22.55
N SER A 76 7.43 -4.89 -21.59
CA SER A 76 5.97 -4.84 -21.81
C SER A 76 5.35 -6.06 -22.50
N LEU A 77 6.10 -7.14 -22.71
CA LEU A 77 5.70 -8.31 -23.49
C LEU A 77 5.75 -9.62 -22.69
N LEU A 78 6.77 -9.81 -21.86
CA LEU A 78 6.99 -11.06 -21.11
C LEU A 78 6.46 -10.93 -19.69
N ASN A 79 5.52 -11.79 -19.30
CA ASN A 79 5.04 -11.88 -17.92
C ASN A 79 6.12 -12.50 -17.04
N VAL A 80 6.61 -11.74 -16.07
CA VAL A 80 7.63 -12.18 -15.09
C VAL A 80 6.98 -12.66 -13.79
N VAL A 81 5.88 -12.01 -13.40
CA VAL A 81 5.10 -12.36 -12.22
C VAL A 81 3.62 -12.26 -12.60
N ASN A 82 2.84 -13.28 -12.24
CA ASN A 82 1.38 -13.29 -12.34
C ASN A 82 0.83 -14.09 -11.16
N GLU A 83 0.58 -13.41 -10.05
CA GLU A 83 0.19 -14.06 -8.78
C GLU A 83 -1.26 -13.74 -8.40
N LYS A 84 -1.98 -14.80 -8.02
CA LYS A 84 -3.36 -14.81 -7.52
C LYS A 84 -3.50 -15.89 -6.45
N GLY A 85 -4.44 -15.73 -5.53
CA GLY A 85 -4.74 -16.72 -4.49
C GLY A 85 -5.08 -16.07 -3.16
N GLU A 86 -5.64 -16.86 -2.23
CA GLU A 86 -6.19 -16.34 -0.97
C GLU A 86 -5.16 -15.62 -0.09
N LYS A 87 -3.91 -16.11 -0.07
CA LYS A 87 -2.81 -15.49 0.68
C LYS A 87 -2.43 -14.12 0.12
N MET A 88 -2.49 -13.96 -1.21
CA MET A 88 -2.31 -12.69 -1.90
C MET A 88 -3.51 -11.77 -1.66
N ASP A 89 -4.74 -12.29 -1.76
CA ASP A 89 -5.95 -11.53 -1.49
C ASP A 89 -5.89 -10.86 -0.11
N GLU A 90 -5.52 -11.62 0.92
CA GLU A 90 -5.32 -11.10 2.28
C GLU A 90 -4.22 -10.03 2.33
N GLY A 91 -3.05 -10.32 1.74
CA GLY A 91 -1.94 -9.38 1.74
C GLY A 91 -2.24 -8.07 1.02
N THR A 92 -2.94 -8.13 -0.11
CA THR A 92 -3.36 -6.97 -0.88
C THR A 92 -4.46 -6.18 -0.15
N LEU A 93 -5.37 -6.85 0.56
CA LEU A 93 -6.34 -6.21 1.45
C LEU A 93 -5.63 -5.47 2.61
N GLN A 94 -4.64 -6.11 3.24
CA GLN A 94 -3.83 -5.48 4.29
C GLN A 94 -3.04 -4.27 3.77
N ARG A 95 -2.60 -4.30 2.50
CA ARG A 95 -1.99 -3.15 1.83
C ARG A 95 -3.00 -2.00 1.69
N PHE A 96 -4.19 -2.26 1.15
CA PHE A 96 -5.24 -1.23 1.06
C PHE A 96 -5.52 -0.63 2.45
N LEU A 97 -5.63 -1.49 3.47
CA LEU A 97 -5.84 -1.07 4.85
C LEU A 97 -4.72 -0.15 5.34
N ALA A 98 -3.45 -0.49 5.12
CA ALA A 98 -2.31 0.35 5.50
C ALA A 98 -2.31 1.73 4.79
N GLU A 99 -2.79 1.78 3.55
CA GLU A 99 -2.77 2.97 2.69
C GLU A 99 -3.92 3.95 2.97
N ILE A 100 -4.92 3.61 3.80
CA ILE A 100 -6.02 4.52 4.17
C ILE A 100 -5.53 5.80 4.87
N VAL A 101 -4.30 5.81 5.38
CA VAL A 101 -3.64 6.97 5.99
C VAL A 101 -3.48 8.14 5.01
N TRP A 102 -3.56 7.88 3.71
CA TRP A 102 -3.57 8.92 2.67
C TRP A 102 -4.97 9.49 2.39
N PHE A 103 -6.02 8.84 2.88
CA PHE A 103 -7.42 9.25 2.76
C PHE A 103 -8.20 8.87 4.05
N PRO A 104 -7.93 9.57 5.17
CA PRO A 104 -8.33 9.10 6.51
C PRO A 104 -9.83 8.88 6.73
N SER A 105 -10.71 9.48 5.90
CA SER A 105 -12.15 9.24 5.96
C SER A 105 -12.52 7.76 5.75
N ALA A 106 -11.68 6.98 5.04
CA ALA A 106 -11.90 5.55 4.86
C ALA A 106 -11.83 4.76 6.18
N ALA A 107 -11.22 5.30 7.24
CA ALA A 107 -11.19 4.66 8.56
C ALA A 107 -12.59 4.44 9.15
N LEU A 108 -13.59 5.22 8.71
CA LEU A 108 -14.99 5.11 9.15
C LEU A 108 -15.83 4.16 8.30
N SER A 109 -15.22 3.48 7.33
CA SER A 109 -15.95 2.60 6.41
C SER A 109 -16.50 1.37 7.12
N GLN A 110 -17.70 0.93 6.76
CA GLN A 110 -18.40 -0.20 7.40
C GLN A 110 -17.66 -1.54 7.28
N TYR A 111 -16.78 -1.67 6.28
CA TYR A 111 -15.94 -2.85 6.08
C TYR A 111 -14.70 -2.88 6.98
N ILE A 112 -14.47 -1.86 7.81
CA ILE A 112 -13.37 -1.80 8.79
C ILE A 112 -13.95 -1.80 10.20
N ARG A 113 -13.42 -2.66 11.06
CA ARG A 113 -13.69 -2.68 12.50
C ARG A 113 -12.41 -2.36 13.25
N TRP A 114 -12.56 -1.59 14.32
CA TRP A 114 -11.45 -1.13 15.15
C TRP A 114 -11.53 -1.71 16.55
N GLU A 115 -10.39 -2.12 17.08
CA GLU A 115 -10.19 -2.57 18.45
C GLU A 115 -9.04 -1.76 19.05
N ALA A 116 -9.30 -1.00 20.11
CA ALA A 116 -8.26 -0.27 20.82
C ALA A 116 -7.30 -1.25 21.50
N ILE A 117 -5.99 -1.01 21.38
CA ILE A 117 -4.97 -1.80 22.10
C ILE A 117 -4.48 -0.99 23.30
N ASP A 118 -4.07 0.25 23.07
CA ASP A 118 -3.67 1.22 24.09
C ASP A 118 -3.94 2.66 23.60
N SER A 119 -3.39 3.67 24.29
CA SER A 119 -3.60 5.08 23.95
C SER A 119 -2.97 5.51 22.63
N LEU A 120 -2.02 4.74 22.09
CA LEU A 120 -1.23 5.08 20.90
C LEU A 120 -1.30 3.99 19.83
N SER A 121 -2.16 2.99 19.98
CA SER A 121 -2.30 1.93 19.00
C SER A 121 -3.70 1.30 18.96
N ALA A 122 -4.10 0.92 17.75
CA ALA A 122 -5.37 0.26 17.50
C ALA A 122 -5.22 -0.79 16.39
N LYS A 123 -5.88 -1.93 16.57
CA LYS A 123 -6.00 -2.95 15.53
C LYS A 123 -7.19 -2.59 14.63
N ALA A 124 -6.94 -2.57 13.33
CA ALA A 124 -8.00 -2.55 12.34
C ALA A 124 -8.13 -3.93 11.70
N THR A 125 -9.35 -4.42 11.61
CA THR A 125 -9.70 -5.62 10.86
C THR A 125 -10.64 -5.24 9.73
N MET A 126 -10.24 -5.52 8.49
CA MET A 126 -11.05 -5.29 7.32
C MET A 126 -11.60 -6.62 6.78
N ASN A 127 -12.90 -6.64 6.49
CA ASN A 127 -13.57 -7.77 5.85
C ASN A 127 -14.33 -7.26 4.62
N TYR A 128 -14.02 -7.81 3.45
CA TYR A 128 -14.66 -7.41 2.22
C TYR A 128 -14.74 -8.59 1.24
N LYS A 129 -15.97 -8.90 0.80
CA LYS A 129 -16.29 -9.94 -0.20
C LYS A 129 -15.57 -11.29 0.04
N GLY A 130 -15.55 -11.74 1.31
CA GLY A 130 -14.98 -13.03 1.71
C GLY A 130 -13.49 -12.99 2.08
N THR A 131 -12.78 -11.89 1.79
CA THR A 131 -11.38 -11.72 2.19
C THR A 131 -11.32 -10.94 3.50
N THR A 132 -10.51 -11.42 4.45
CA THR A 132 -10.30 -10.75 5.75
C THR A 132 -8.82 -10.55 5.96
N GLY A 133 -8.44 -9.39 6.48
CA GLY A 133 -7.08 -9.12 6.92
C GLY A 133 -7.07 -8.05 8.00
N SER A 134 -6.03 -8.05 8.82
CA SER A 134 -5.88 -7.07 9.89
C SER A 134 -4.47 -6.52 9.97
N GLY A 135 -4.33 -5.36 10.59
CA GLY A 135 -3.06 -4.79 11.00
C GLY A 135 -3.22 -3.80 12.16
N ILE A 136 -2.11 -3.43 12.76
CA ILE A 136 -2.04 -2.53 13.90
C ILE A 136 -1.50 -1.19 13.41
N PHE A 137 -2.26 -0.13 13.69
CA PHE A 137 -1.85 1.25 13.50
C PHE A 137 -1.24 1.76 14.80
N TYR A 138 -0.13 2.49 14.66
CA TYR A 138 0.54 3.15 15.76
C TYR A 138 0.62 4.65 15.49
N PHE A 139 0.45 5.42 16.55
CA PHE A 139 0.38 6.87 16.52
C PHE A 139 1.41 7.47 17.49
N ASN A 140 1.84 8.70 17.23
CA ASN A 140 2.57 9.49 18.23
C ASN A 140 1.58 10.17 19.21
N GLU A 141 2.10 10.86 20.23
CA GLU A 141 1.30 11.57 21.23
C GLU A 141 0.46 12.73 20.64
N GLN A 142 0.78 13.18 19.43
CA GLN A 142 0.00 14.19 18.69
C GLN A 142 -1.14 13.57 17.87
N GLY A 143 -1.26 12.24 17.87
CA GLY A 143 -2.25 11.48 17.08
C GLY A 143 -1.85 11.27 15.63
N ASP A 144 -0.62 11.61 15.23
CA ASP A 144 -0.15 11.34 13.87
C ASP A 144 0.18 9.86 13.70
N PHE A 145 -0.25 9.27 12.59
CA PHE A 145 0.16 7.92 12.19
C PHE A 145 1.68 7.85 11.97
N ILE A 146 2.36 6.88 12.60
CA ILE A 146 3.82 6.71 12.48
C ILE A 146 4.24 5.32 12.00
N LYS A 147 3.40 4.29 12.19
CA LYS A 147 3.73 2.92 11.82
C LYS A 147 2.48 2.09 11.61
N PHE A 148 2.51 1.20 10.62
CA PHE A 148 1.55 0.10 10.47
C PHE A 148 2.29 -1.23 10.52
N SER A 149 1.74 -2.22 11.19
CA SER A 149 2.27 -3.60 11.22
C SER A 149 1.18 -4.61 10.90
N ALA A 150 1.49 -5.58 10.04
CA ALA A 150 0.62 -6.72 9.78
C ALA A 150 1.43 -8.00 9.61
N LEU A 151 0.90 -9.12 10.10
CA LEU A 151 1.48 -10.44 9.87
C LEU A 151 0.98 -10.95 8.52
N ARG A 152 1.85 -10.96 7.49
CA ARG A 152 1.48 -11.24 6.10
C ARG A 152 2.13 -12.51 5.60
N TYR A 153 1.43 -13.27 4.76
CA TYR A 153 2.07 -14.35 3.99
C TYR A 153 3.11 -13.79 3.03
N LYS A 154 4.27 -14.45 2.95
CA LYS A 154 5.28 -14.17 1.94
C LYS A 154 5.23 -15.24 0.86
N GLY A 155 4.46 -14.96 -0.20
CA GLY A 155 4.17 -15.89 -1.30
C GLY A 155 2.79 -16.56 -1.17
N ASN A 156 2.43 -17.35 -2.18
CA ASN A 156 1.11 -18.00 -2.29
C ASN A 156 1.13 -19.54 -2.19
N GLU A 157 2.31 -20.14 -2.09
CA GLU A 157 2.45 -21.59 -1.94
C GLU A 157 1.75 -22.11 -0.69
N ALA A 158 1.37 -23.40 -0.66
CA ALA A 158 0.60 -23.98 0.45
C ALA A 158 1.31 -23.82 1.81
N ASP A 159 2.62 -23.98 1.84
CA ASP A 159 3.51 -23.86 3.00
C ASP A 159 4.02 -22.44 3.26
N ALA A 160 3.62 -21.44 2.45
CA ALA A 160 4.07 -20.07 2.63
C ALA A 160 3.82 -19.58 4.07
N GLN A 161 4.90 -19.11 4.69
CA GLN A 161 4.92 -18.63 6.07
C GLN A 161 4.52 -17.17 6.15
N ARG A 162 4.15 -16.74 7.35
CA ARG A 162 3.87 -15.33 7.64
C ARG A 162 5.05 -14.66 8.31
N TYR A 163 5.29 -13.42 7.90
CA TYR A 163 6.29 -12.54 8.50
C TYR A 163 5.66 -11.19 8.79
N GLU A 164 6.22 -10.48 9.76
CA GLU A 164 5.77 -9.12 10.04
C GLU A 164 6.18 -8.20 8.88
N TRP A 165 5.20 -7.46 8.39
CA TRP A 165 5.34 -6.46 7.35
C TRP A 165 5.01 -5.10 7.95
N ILE A 166 6.00 -4.21 7.93
CA ILE A 166 5.97 -2.93 8.62
C ILE A 166 6.04 -1.81 7.60
N VAL A 167 5.13 -0.83 7.73
CA VAL A 167 5.24 0.48 7.10
C VAL A 167 5.65 1.47 8.17
N THR A 168 6.71 2.23 7.93
CA THR A 168 7.23 3.25 8.86
C THR A 168 7.20 4.61 8.18
N VAL A 169 6.64 5.61 8.86
CA VAL A 169 6.62 6.98 8.37
C VAL A 169 7.97 7.66 8.60
N LYS A 170 8.46 8.34 7.58
CA LYS A 170 9.70 9.14 7.62
C LYS A 170 9.40 10.63 7.62
N GLU A 171 8.33 11.04 6.93
CA GLU A 171 7.93 12.43 6.81
C GLU A 171 6.41 12.54 6.65
N HIS A 172 5.83 13.57 7.26
CA HIS A 172 4.47 14.01 7.00
C HIS A 172 4.49 15.35 6.28
N SER A 173 3.50 15.59 5.45
CA SER A 173 3.24 16.92 4.90
C SER A 173 1.74 17.15 4.75
N ILE A 174 1.35 18.42 4.63
CA ILE A 174 -0.03 18.77 4.30
C ILE A 174 -0.17 18.76 2.77
N LYS A 175 -1.08 17.92 2.26
CA LYS A 175 -1.48 17.91 0.85
C LYS A 175 -2.99 18.12 0.77
N ASN A 176 -3.44 19.07 -0.05
CA ASN A 176 -4.86 19.45 -0.17
C ASN A 176 -5.56 19.69 1.19
N GLY A 177 -4.84 20.29 2.14
CA GLY A 177 -5.37 20.59 3.48
C GLY A 177 -5.59 19.36 4.39
N ILE A 178 -4.96 18.22 4.09
CA ILE A 178 -4.92 17.02 4.93
C ILE A 178 -3.46 16.68 5.24
N LYS A 179 -3.13 16.49 6.52
CA LYS A 179 -1.80 16.01 6.93
C LYS A 179 -1.73 14.50 6.68
N ILE A 180 -0.81 14.08 5.83
CA ILE A 180 -0.61 12.68 5.46
C ILE A 180 0.87 12.30 5.55
N PRO A 181 1.21 11.01 5.72
CA PRO A 181 2.59 10.56 5.53
C PRO A 181 2.96 10.69 4.04
N THR A 182 4.00 11.46 3.75
CA THR A 182 4.48 11.70 2.38
C THR A 182 5.74 10.93 2.05
N LYS A 183 6.51 10.50 3.06
CA LYS A 183 7.61 9.55 2.87
C LYS A 183 7.47 8.37 3.82
N ILE A 184 7.54 7.15 3.28
CA ILE A 184 7.43 5.91 4.04
C ILE A 184 8.49 4.90 3.60
N GLU A 185 8.87 4.03 4.52
CA GLU A 185 9.66 2.84 4.25
C GLU A 185 8.82 1.59 4.53
N VAL A 186 9.02 0.54 3.75
CA VAL A 186 8.34 -0.75 3.95
C VAL A 186 9.36 -1.86 4.16
N THR A 187 9.20 -2.59 5.26
CA THR A 187 10.16 -3.58 5.76
C THR A 187 9.49 -4.91 6.06
N TRP A 188 10.11 -6.00 5.61
CA TRP A 188 9.81 -7.35 6.07
C TRP A 188 10.73 -7.72 7.23
N MET A 189 10.18 -8.22 8.32
CA MET A 189 10.94 -8.77 9.46
C MET A 189 11.14 -10.27 9.21
N LEU A 190 12.26 -10.63 8.59
CA LEU A 190 12.58 -12.03 8.25
C LEU A 190 13.52 -12.62 9.30
N GLU A 191 13.55 -13.95 9.40
CA GLU A 191 14.44 -14.69 10.31
C GLU A 191 15.92 -14.35 10.09
N ASN A 192 16.32 -14.20 8.83
CA ASN A 192 17.70 -13.90 8.44
C ASN A 192 18.00 -12.39 8.39
N GLY A 193 17.16 -11.57 9.03
CA GLY A 193 17.31 -10.14 9.16
C GLY A 193 16.27 -9.33 8.37
N ASN A 194 16.13 -8.06 8.77
CA ASN A 194 15.13 -7.17 8.21
C ASN A 194 15.45 -6.81 6.75
N TRP A 195 14.40 -6.75 5.93
CA TRP A 195 14.50 -6.35 4.53
C TRP A 195 13.58 -5.16 4.25
N THR A 196 14.15 -3.96 4.34
CA THR A 196 13.53 -2.73 3.82
C THR A 196 13.64 -2.74 2.32
N TRP A 197 12.52 -2.95 1.64
CA TRP A 197 12.48 -3.23 0.21
C TRP A 197 11.86 -2.09 -0.60
N LEU A 198 11.09 -1.21 0.05
CA LEU A 198 10.44 -0.05 -0.56
C LEU A 198 10.77 1.19 0.25
N ASP A 199 11.14 2.24 -0.44
CA ASP A 199 11.14 3.61 0.05
C ASP A 199 10.35 4.45 -0.95
N LEU A 200 9.34 5.14 -0.46
CA LEU A 200 8.28 5.73 -1.27
C LEU A 200 8.02 7.16 -0.84
N GLU A 201 7.96 8.05 -1.83
CA GLU A 201 7.57 9.45 -1.68
C GLU A 201 6.30 9.74 -2.49
N ILE A 202 5.29 10.32 -1.84
CA ILE A 202 4.08 10.86 -2.50
C ILE A 202 4.39 12.24 -3.06
N THR A 203 4.46 12.35 -4.38
CA THR A 203 4.74 13.62 -5.06
C THR A 203 3.48 14.46 -5.24
N ASP A 204 2.37 13.81 -5.64
CA ASP A 204 1.06 14.43 -5.82
C ASP A 204 -0.05 13.49 -5.32
N ILE A 205 -1.15 14.09 -4.88
CA ILE A 205 -2.37 13.40 -4.43
C ILE A 205 -3.57 14.24 -4.83
N ARG A 206 -4.60 13.59 -5.37
CA ARG A 206 -5.86 14.25 -5.76
C ARG A 206 -7.02 13.44 -5.23
N TYR A 207 -8.02 14.15 -4.71
CA TYR A 207 -9.25 13.57 -4.16
C TYR A 207 -10.41 13.91 -5.07
N ASN A 208 -11.31 12.94 -5.32
CA ASN A 208 -12.52 13.12 -6.13
C ASN A 208 -12.28 13.75 -7.51
N ALA A 209 -11.08 13.60 -8.08
CA ALA A 209 -10.75 14.19 -9.36
C ALA A 209 -11.43 13.44 -10.50
N SER A 210 -12.07 14.18 -11.40
CA SER A 210 -12.49 13.69 -12.70
C SER A 210 -11.26 13.18 -13.44
N ILE A 211 -11.26 11.90 -13.83
CA ILE A 211 -10.21 11.38 -14.71
C ILE A 211 -10.49 11.96 -16.10
N GLU A 212 -9.81 13.04 -16.46
CA GLU A 212 -9.77 13.50 -17.85
C GLU A 212 -9.03 12.43 -18.66
N ILE A 213 -9.78 11.65 -19.44
CA ILE A 213 -9.21 10.75 -20.44
C ILE A 213 -8.89 11.62 -21.65
N ASN A 214 -7.64 12.09 -21.73
CA ASN A 214 -7.06 12.57 -22.98
C ASN A 214 -6.44 11.41 -23.75
#